data_AF-R4YKB2-F1
#
_entry.id   AF-R4YKB2-F1
#
_cell.length_a   1.000
_cell.length_b   1.000
_cell.length_c   1.000
_cell.angle_alpha   90.00
_cell.angle_beta   90.00
_cell.angle_gamma   90.00
#
_symmetry.space_group_name_H-M   'P 1'
#
loop_
_entity.id
_entity.type
_entity.pdbx_description
1 polymer ?
#
loop_
_entity_poly.entity_id
_entity_poly.type
_entity_poly.pdbx_seq_one_letter_code
_entity_poly.pdbx_strand_id
1 'polypeptide(L)'
;MKNDRYLPQALRKLALVVVSIFIMTACTEETMNKWSRQADNFLGEDLTVSYVDGGKVVKSWTVKDGKITTGRDDQGRAIGYYYFWSIETGYVQLPIERTLIEEIRK
;
A
#
# COMPACT_ATOMS: atom_id res chain seq x y z
N MET A 1 -0.03 -53.10 -26.66
CA MET A 1 -0.70 -52.24 -25.67
C MET A 1 -0.19 -50.81 -25.85
N LYS A 2 -0.77 -50.04 -26.79
CA LYS A 2 -0.39 -48.63 -27.03
C LYS A 2 -1.34 -47.75 -26.24
N ASN A 3 -0.80 -47.10 -25.21
CA ASN A 3 -1.50 -46.20 -24.30
C ASN A 3 -1.53 -44.79 -24.94
N ASP A 4 -2.40 -44.59 -25.92
CA ASP A 4 -2.55 -43.29 -26.59
C ASP A 4 -3.52 -42.40 -25.79
N ARG A 5 -3.05 -41.85 -24.67
CA ARG A 5 -3.70 -40.72 -23.99
C ARG A 5 -3.23 -39.39 -24.59
N TYR A 6 -3.52 -39.16 -25.87
CA TYR A 6 -3.40 -37.84 -26.47
C TYR A 6 -4.69 -37.06 -26.20
N LEU A 7 -4.67 -36.21 -25.17
CA LEU A 7 -5.75 -35.26 -24.95
C LEU A 7 -5.82 -34.33 -26.18
N PRO A 8 -6.97 -34.19 -26.87
CA PRO A 8 -7.05 -33.37 -28.07
C PRO A 8 -6.61 -31.94 -27.75
N GLN A 9 -5.81 -31.33 -28.64
CA GLN A 9 -5.21 -30.00 -28.40
C GLN A 9 -6.27 -28.94 -28.05
N ALA A 10 -7.47 -29.06 -28.62
CA ALA A 10 -8.61 -28.21 -28.30
C ALA A 10 -9.05 -28.33 -26.83
N LEU A 11 -9.07 -29.53 -26.25
CA LEU A 11 -9.43 -29.76 -24.85
C LEU A 11 -8.39 -29.22 -23.88
N ARG A 12 -7.11 -29.28 -24.26
CA ARG A 12 -6.00 -28.68 -23.48
C ARG A 12 -6.05 -27.15 -23.49
N LYS A 13 -6.37 -26.54 -24.64
CA LYS A 13 -6.60 -25.09 -24.76
C LYS A 13 -7.83 -24.66 -23.96
N LEU A 14 -8.92 -25.41 -24.03
CA LEU A 14 -10.13 -25.15 -23.26
C LEU A 14 -9.86 -25.25 -21.76
N ALA A 15 -9.15 -26.28 -21.30
CA ALA A 15 -8.78 -26.44 -19.90
C ALA A 15 -7.93 -25.25 -19.40
N LEU A 16 -6.98 -24.77 -20.21
CA LEU A 16 -6.20 -23.57 -19.89
C LEU A 16 -7.08 -22.33 -19.73
N VAL A 17 -7.99 -22.08 -20.68
CA VAL A 17 -8.92 -20.93 -20.61
C VAL A 17 -9.81 -21.02 -19.39
N VAL A 18 -10.36 -22.19 -19.09
CA VAL A 18 -11.22 -22.42 -17.93
C VAL A 18 -10.46 -22.18 -16.63
N VAL A 19 -9.24 -22.70 -16.50
CA VAL A 19 -8.38 -22.47 -15.34
C VAL A 19 -8.05 -20.97 -15.19
N SER A 20 -7.74 -20.28 -16.29
CA SER A 20 -7.49 -18.83 -16.27
C SER A 20 -8.70 -18.03 -15.79
N ILE A 21 -9.91 -18.38 -16.24
CA ILE A 21 -11.15 -17.71 -15.80
C ILE A 21 -11.37 -17.93 -14.30
N PHE A 22 -11.21 -19.16 -13.80
CA PHE A 22 -11.37 -19.45 -12.38
C PHE A 22 -10.36 -18.71 -11.49
N ILE A 23 -9.11 -18.56 -11.94
CA ILE A 23 -8.09 -17.79 -11.23
C ILE A 23 -8.48 -16.31 -11.17
N MET A 24 -9.04 -15.75 -12.24
CA MET A 24 -9.46 -14.34 -12.26
C MET A 24 -10.67 -14.08 -11.35
N THR A 25 -11.60 -15.03 -11.23
CA THR A 25 -12.79 -14.88 -10.35
C THR A 25 -12.52 -15.17 -8.88
N ALA A 26 -11.39 -15.80 -8.55
CA ALA A 26 -11.03 -16.15 -7.17
C ALA A 26 -10.44 -14.98 -6.37
N CYS A 27 -10.17 -13.82 -7.01
CA CYS A 27 -9.71 -12.64 -6.31
C CYS A 27 -10.90 -11.92 -5.67
N THR A 28 -11.08 -12.07 -4.37
CA THR A 28 -12.12 -11.34 -3.63
C THR A 28 -11.79 -9.84 -3.59
N GLU A 29 -12.80 -8.98 -3.45
CA GLU A 29 -12.59 -7.54 -3.25
C GLU A 29 -11.65 -7.25 -2.07
N GLU A 30 -11.74 -8.03 -1.00
CA GLU A 30 -10.85 -7.92 0.15
C GLU A 30 -9.38 -8.27 -0.20
N THR A 31 -9.15 -9.29 -1.02
CA THR A 31 -7.81 -9.66 -1.48
C THR A 31 -7.23 -8.59 -2.39
N MET A 32 -8.04 -8.06 -3.31
CA MET A 32 -7.66 -6.97 -4.20
C MET A 32 -7.31 -5.69 -3.41
N ASN A 33 -8.12 -5.32 -2.42
CA ASN A 33 -7.84 -4.18 -1.55
C ASN A 33 -6.56 -4.37 -0.73
N LYS A 34 -6.29 -5.60 -0.26
CA LYS A 34 -5.04 -5.91 0.46
C LYS A 34 -3.82 -5.83 -0.46
N TRP A 35 -3.95 -6.22 -1.71
CA TRP A 35 -2.88 -6.09 -2.71
C TRP A 35 -2.63 -4.65 -3.11
N SER A 36 -3.70 -3.86 -3.32
CA SER A 36 -3.59 -2.40 -3.56
C SER A 36 -2.78 -1.75 -2.45
N ARG A 37 -3.20 -1.90 -1.19
CA ARG A 37 -2.48 -1.30 -0.04
C ARG A 37 -1.02 -1.75 0.07
N GLN A 38 -0.68 -2.96 -0.37
CA GLN A 38 0.70 -3.44 -0.39
C GLN A 38 1.50 -2.81 -1.54
N ALA A 39 0.89 -2.66 -2.71
CA ALA A 39 1.48 -1.93 -3.83
C ALA A 39 1.69 -0.47 -3.45
N ASP A 40 0.72 0.18 -2.82
CA ASP A 40 0.79 1.56 -2.35
C ASP A 40 1.89 1.75 -1.30
N ASN A 41 1.99 0.82 -0.34
CA ASN A 41 3.10 0.80 0.63
C ASN A 41 4.49 0.56 -0.01
N PHE A 42 4.55 -0.09 -1.18
CA PHE A 42 5.79 -0.42 -1.86
C PHE A 42 6.23 0.67 -2.84
N LEU A 43 5.27 1.22 -3.61
CA LEU A 43 5.49 2.24 -4.61
C LEU A 43 5.59 3.64 -4.00
N GLY A 44 5.07 3.82 -2.78
CA GLY A 44 4.95 5.12 -2.13
C GLY A 44 3.76 5.89 -2.68
N GLU A 45 3.15 6.70 -1.81
CA GLU A 45 2.10 7.63 -2.21
C GLU A 45 2.55 9.07 -1.98
N ASP A 46 1.96 9.99 -2.75
CA ASP A 46 2.09 11.41 -2.52
C ASP A 46 1.16 11.80 -1.37
N LEU A 47 1.73 12.22 -0.24
CA LEU A 47 1.01 12.51 0.98
C LEU A 47 1.15 14.00 1.35
N THR A 48 0.08 14.57 1.89
CA THR A 48 0.14 15.81 2.65
C THR A 48 0.16 15.47 4.14
N VAL A 49 1.19 15.92 4.84
CA VAL A 49 1.28 15.78 6.29
C VAL A 49 1.09 17.14 6.93
N SER A 50 0.19 17.25 7.89
CA SER A 50 -0.17 18.51 8.53
C SER A 50 -0.02 18.45 10.04
N TYR A 51 0.62 19.47 10.63
CA TYR A 51 0.64 19.70 12.06
C TYR A 51 -0.59 20.51 12.48
N VAL A 52 -1.32 20.00 13.48
CA VAL A 52 -2.55 20.59 14.00
C VAL A 52 -2.33 21.13 15.41
N ASP A 53 -2.73 22.36 15.64
CA ASP A 53 -2.78 22.95 16.99
C ASP A 53 -4.07 23.73 17.18
N GLY A 54 -4.68 23.62 18.37
CA GLY A 54 -5.97 24.25 18.66
C GLY A 54 -7.08 23.92 17.66
N GLY A 55 -7.06 22.74 17.04
CA GLY A 55 -8.04 22.31 16.02
C GLY A 55 -7.85 22.94 14.64
N LYS A 56 -6.71 23.57 14.37
CA LYS A 56 -6.39 24.19 13.07
C LYS A 56 -5.09 23.63 12.52
N VAL A 57 -5.04 23.45 11.21
CA VAL A 57 -3.79 23.16 10.49
C VAL A 57 -2.88 24.39 10.59
N VAL A 58 -1.69 24.21 11.17
CA VAL A 58 -0.69 25.26 11.39
C VAL A 58 0.36 25.24 10.28
N LYS A 59 0.77 24.04 9.87
CA LYS A 59 1.76 23.84 8.80
C LYS A 59 1.53 22.50 8.12
N SER A 60 1.80 22.46 6.82
CA SER A 60 1.74 21.26 6.01
C SER A 60 3.04 21.04 5.26
N TRP A 61 3.30 19.78 4.94
CA TRP A 61 4.44 19.31 4.16
C TRP A 61 3.95 18.34 3.10
N THR A 62 4.62 18.35 1.97
CA THR A 62 4.41 17.39 0.89
C THR A 62 5.47 16.30 1.00
N VAL A 63 5.01 15.06 1.05
CA VAL A 63 5.84 13.86 1.04
C VAL A 63 5.59 13.18 -0.29
N LYS A 64 6.60 13.09 -1.15
CA LYS A 64 6.48 12.51 -2.47
C LYS A 64 7.11 11.12 -2.51
N ASP A 65 6.41 10.14 -3.06
CA ASP A 65 6.86 8.73 -3.13
C ASP A 65 7.42 8.24 -1.78
N GLY A 66 6.87 8.74 -0.67
CA GLY A 66 7.54 8.74 0.62
C GLY A 66 6.79 7.93 1.66
N LYS A 67 7.54 7.40 2.63
CA LYS A 67 6.98 6.63 3.74
C LYS A 67 6.98 7.44 5.01
N ILE A 68 5.82 7.47 5.68
CA ILE A 68 5.72 8.00 7.04
C ILE A 68 5.95 6.85 8.01
N THR A 69 6.89 7.04 8.92
CA THR A 69 7.31 6.00 9.86
C THR A 69 7.15 6.48 11.30
N THR A 70 6.88 5.54 12.21
CA THR A 70 7.01 5.75 13.65
C THR A 70 8.14 4.87 14.14
N GLY A 71 8.97 5.38 15.04
CA GLY A 71 10.00 4.54 15.63
C GLY A 71 9.40 3.59 16.67
N ARG A 72 10.26 2.74 17.25
CA ARG A 72 9.96 1.95 18.44
C ARG A 72 11.07 2.14 19.46
N ASP A 73 10.73 2.08 20.74
CA ASP A 73 11.72 2.05 21.82
C ASP A 73 12.40 0.67 21.92
N ASP A 74 13.36 0.54 22.84
CA ASP A 74 14.13 -0.69 23.07
C ASP A 74 13.26 -1.88 23.52
N GLN A 75 12.01 -1.64 23.91
CA GLN A 75 11.03 -2.66 24.29
C GLN A 75 10.04 -2.95 23.15
N GLY A 76 10.24 -2.36 21.97
CA GLY A 76 9.38 -2.52 20.81
C GLY A 76 8.07 -1.73 20.89
N ARG A 77 7.89 -0.81 21.85
CA ARG A 77 6.69 0.04 21.96
C ARG A 77 6.79 1.18 20.97
N ALA A 78 5.67 1.57 20.35
CA ALA A 78 5.66 2.71 19.44
C ALA A 78 6.00 4.00 20.21
N ILE A 79 6.92 4.80 19.66
CA ILE A 79 7.22 6.15 20.17
C ILE A 79 6.20 7.14 19.61
N GLY A 80 5.88 8.18 20.39
CA GLY A 80 4.76 9.10 20.13
C GLY A 80 4.96 10.10 18.99
N TYR A 81 5.78 9.79 17.98
CA TYR A 81 6.01 10.68 16.84
C TYR A 81 6.10 9.95 15.51
N TYR A 82 5.62 10.62 14.47
CA TYR A 82 5.93 10.30 13.09
C TYR A 82 7.20 11.03 12.64
N TYR A 83 7.94 10.40 11.73
CA TYR A 83 9.01 11.03 10.98
C TYR A 83 8.94 10.67 9.50
N PHE A 84 9.32 11.63 8.66
CA PHE A 84 9.23 11.54 7.21
C PHE A 84 10.17 12.53 6.53
N TRP A 85 10.37 12.37 5.22
CA TRP A 85 11.15 13.30 4.40
C TRP A 85 10.20 14.16 3.57
N SER A 86 10.21 15.47 3.85
CA SER A 86 9.44 16.47 3.12
C SER A 86 10.23 17.02 1.94
N ILE A 87 9.53 17.40 0.86
CA ILE A 87 10.17 18.09 -0.27
C ILE A 87 10.63 19.50 0.12
N GLU A 88 9.94 20.14 1.06
CA GLU A 88 10.17 21.54 1.41
C GLU A 88 11.35 21.72 2.37
N THR A 89 11.51 20.79 3.32
CA THR A 89 12.43 20.98 4.46
C THR A 89 13.35 19.79 4.74
N GLY A 90 13.20 18.67 4.02
CA GLY A 90 13.92 17.43 4.34
C GLY A 90 13.28 16.70 5.53
N TYR A 91 14.10 16.17 6.45
CA TYR A 91 13.61 15.40 7.60
C TYR A 91 12.69 16.21 8.52
N VAL A 92 11.51 15.67 8.79
CA VAL A 92 10.52 16.25 9.70
C VAL A 92 10.10 15.21 10.72
N GLN A 93 9.87 15.65 11.95
CA GLN A 93 9.34 14.84 13.04
C GLN A 93 8.19 15.56 13.73
N LEU A 94 7.05 14.89 13.91
CA LEU A 94 5.83 15.45 14.49
C LEU A 94 5.21 14.49 15.51
N PRO A 95 4.61 14.99 16.60
CA PRO A 95 3.88 14.15 17.54
C PRO A 95 2.64 13.54 16.90
N ILE A 96 2.38 12.25 17.15
CA ILE A 96 1.29 11.49 16.50
C ILE A 96 -0.06 12.15 16.76
N GLU A 97 -0.31 12.58 18.01
CA GLU A 97 -1.60 13.17 18.40
C GLU A 97 -1.90 14.52 17.76
N ARG A 98 -0.95 15.13 17.05
CA ARG A 98 -1.11 16.41 16.34
C ARG A 98 -0.79 16.31 14.85
N THR A 99 -0.76 15.11 14.29
CA THR A 99 -0.44 14.88 12.88
C THR A 99 -1.67 14.39 12.11
N LEU A 100 -2.03 15.12 11.05
CA LEU A 100 -2.93 14.64 10.01
C LEU A 100 -2.10 14.15 8.83
N ILE A 101 -2.48 13.01 8.26
CA ILE A 101 -1.85 12.42 7.08
C ILE A 101 -2.95 12.15 6.07
N GLU A 102 -2.85 12.77 4.91
CA GLU A 102 -3.85 12.69 3.85
C GLU A 102 -3.17 12.33 2.53
N GLU A 103 -3.80 11.47 1.76
CA GLU A 103 -3.38 11.15 0.39
C GLU A 103 -3.68 12.33 -0.55
N ILE A 104 -2.73 12.68 -1.42
CA ILE A 104 -2.94 13.68 -2.46
C ILE A 104 -3.67 13.01 -3.63
N ARG A 105 -4.98 13.25 -3.72
CA ARG A 105 -5.78 12.80 -4.87
C ARG A 105 -5.61 13.75 -6.06
N LYS A 106 -5.41 13.18 -7.25
CA LYS A 106 -5.41 13.89 -8.54
C LYS A 106 -6.79 13.87 -9.19
#